data_AF-A0A3M1UX30-F1
#
_entry.id   AF-A0A3M1UX30-F1
#
_cell.length_a   1.000
_cell.length_b   1.000
_cell.length_c   1.000
_cell.angle_alpha   90.00
_cell.angle_beta   90.00
_cell.angle_gamma   90.00
#
_symmetry.space_group_name_H-M   'P 1'
#
loop_
_entity.id
_entity.type
_entity.pdbx_description
1 polymer ?
#
loop_
_entity_poly.entity_id
_entity_poly.type
_entity_poly.pdbx_seq_one_letter_code
_entity_poly.pdbx_strand_id
1 'polypeptide(L)'
;KMGCKGPTTYNACSTIRWNGGLSFPIQSGHPCIGCSEDGFWDKGGFYNRLSNIHQFGIEANADEVGMGAAGIVGGAVAAHAAVSALKRSQHKGDE
;
A
#
# COMPACT_ATOMS: atom_id res chain seq x y z
N LYS A 1 -5.36 -6.12 1.08
CA LYS A 1 -6.52 -5.52 1.82
C LYS A 1 -7.79 -6.40 1.80
N MET A 2 -7.83 -7.50 1.05
CA MET A 2 -9.04 -8.34 0.85
C MET A 2 -9.42 -9.26 2.02
N GLY A 3 -9.00 -8.95 3.25
CA GLY A 3 -9.39 -9.72 4.44
C GLY A 3 -8.70 -11.06 4.70
N CYS A 4 -7.55 -11.33 4.06
CA CYS A 4 -6.77 -12.54 4.34
C CYS A 4 -6.50 -12.75 5.84
N LYS A 5 -6.92 -13.91 6.36
CA LYS A 5 -6.74 -14.35 7.74
C LYS A 5 -5.47 -15.17 7.97
N GLY A 6 -4.65 -15.36 6.93
CA GLY A 6 -3.36 -16.04 6.99
C GLY A 6 -2.44 -15.58 8.13
N PRO A 7 -2.34 -14.27 8.45
CA PRO A 7 -1.53 -13.79 9.56
C PRO A 7 -1.90 -14.34 10.95
N THR A 8 -3.10 -14.89 11.11
CA THR A 8 -3.61 -15.46 12.36
C THR A 8 -4.08 -16.90 12.17
N THR A 9 -3.59 -17.62 11.16
CA THR A 9 -4.00 -19.00 10.85
C THR A 9 -2.79 -19.92 10.82
N TYR A 10 -2.75 -20.92 11.69
CA TYR A 10 -1.76 -21.97 11.71
C TYR A 10 -2.19 -23.11 10.78
N ASN A 11 -1.47 -23.27 9.67
CA ASN A 11 -1.65 -24.36 8.73
C ASN A 11 -0.40 -24.50 7.83
N ALA A 12 -0.26 -25.64 7.14
CA ALA A 12 0.81 -25.91 6.17
C ALA A 12 0.45 -25.48 4.73
N CYS A 13 -0.63 -24.72 4.53
CA CYS A 13 -1.15 -24.38 3.20
C CYS A 13 -0.16 -23.57 2.34
N SER A 14 0.66 -22.69 2.92
CA SER A 14 1.64 -21.90 2.18
C SER A 14 2.97 -22.63 1.94
N THR A 15 3.21 -23.75 2.64
CA THR A 15 4.45 -24.54 2.54
C THR A 15 4.23 -25.83 1.76
N ILE A 16 3.36 -26.72 2.24
CA ILE A 16 3.02 -27.99 1.58
C ILE A 16 2.02 -27.79 0.43
N ARG A 17 1.11 -26.81 0.57
CA ARG A 17 0.01 -26.53 -0.37
C ARG A 17 -1.00 -27.68 -0.47
N TRP A 18 -1.91 -27.59 -1.44
CA TRP A 18 -2.98 -28.54 -1.72
C TRP A 18 -2.75 -29.30 -3.02
N ASN A 19 -3.31 -30.50 -3.14
CA ASN A 19 -3.30 -31.33 -4.35
C ASN A 19 -1.89 -31.62 -4.87
N GLY A 20 -1.03 -32.21 -4.03
CA GLY A 20 0.34 -32.55 -4.41
C GLY A 20 1.23 -31.34 -4.71
N GLY A 21 0.97 -30.19 -4.05
CA GLY A 21 1.76 -28.97 -4.24
C GLY A 21 1.22 -28.00 -5.29
N LEU A 22 0.08 -28.31 -5.94
CA LEU A 22 -0.46 -27.55 -7.07
C LEU A 22 -0.79 -26.09 -6.71
N SER A 23 -1.57 -25.87 -5.66
CA SER A 23 -2.00 -24.52 -5.26
C SER A 23 -2.48 -24.48 -3.81
N PHE A 24 -2.89 -23.32 -3.32
CA PHE A 24 -3.61 -23.11 -2.07
C PHE A 24 -4.46 -21.83 -2.21
N PRO A 25 -5.39 -21.51 -1.28
CA PRO A 25 -6.37 -20.45 -1.50
C PRO A 25 -5.78 -19.11 -1.97
N ILE A 26 -4.71 -18.65 -1.32
CA ILE A 26 -4.06 -17.36 -1.63
C ILE A 26 -3.42 -17.39 -3.01
N GLN A 27 -2.79 -18.50 -3.41
CA GLN A 27 -2.23 -18.65 -4.76
C GLN A 27 -3.31 -18.72 -5.84
N SER A 28 -4.49 -19.25 -5.51
CA SER A 28 -5.66 -19.24 -6.39
C SER A 28 -6.46 -17.92 -6.36
N GLY A 29 -5.95 -16.88 -5.71
CA GLY A 29 -6.53 -15.54 -5.71
C GLY A 29 -7.58 -15.28 -4.61
N HIS A 30 -7.90 -16.26 -3.77
CA HIS A 30 -8.83 -16.06 -2.65
C HIS A 30 -8.08 -15.86 -1.32
N PRO A 31 -8.47 -14.87 -0.48
CA PRO A 31 -7.90 -14.73 0.86
C PRO A 31 -8.07 -16.00 1.69
N CYS A 32 -7.10 -16.31 2.56
CA CYS A 32 -7.32 -17.29 3.62
C CYS A 32 -8.50 -16.84 4.50
N ILE A 33 -9.41 -17.77 4.82
CA ILE A 33 -10.56 -17.52 5.69
C ILE A 33 -10.33 -17.97 7.14
N GLY A 34 -9.21 -18.65 7.41
CA GLY A 34 -8.87 -19.14 8.75
C GLY A 34 -9.52 -20.47 9.12
N CYS A 35 -9.82 -21.35 8.16
CA CYS A 35 -10.59 -22.57 8.39
C CYS A 35 -9.98 -23.59 9.37
N SER A 36 -8.70 -23.47 9.71
CA SER A 36 -8.04 -24.32 10.72
C SER A 36 -8.03 -23.70 12.12
N GLU A 37 -8.54 -22.48 12.28
CA GLU A 37 -8.64 -21.82 13.57
C GLU A 37 -10.01 -22.02 14.21
N ASP A 38 -10.03 -22.07 15.53
CA ASP A 38 -11.27 -22.16 16.30
C ASP A 38 -12.21 -20.97 16.02
N GLY A 39 -13.50 -21.24 15.93
CA GLY A 39 -14.55 -20.23 15.73
C GLY A 39 -14.40 -19.35 14.48
N PHE A 40 -13.70 -19.80 13.43
CA PHE A 40 -13.36 -18.92 12.30
C PHE A 40 -14.55 -18.28 11.56
N TRP A 41 -15.72 -18.92 11.59
CA TRP A 41 -16.95 -18.37 11.02
C TRP A 41 -17.40 -17.08 11.73
N ASP A 42 -17.10 -16.94 13.02
CA ASP A 42 -17.54 -15.84 13.88
C ASP A 42 -16.45 -14.78 14.12
N LYS A 43 -15.25 -14.94 13.53
CA LYS A 43 -14.14 -13.97 13.61
C LYS A 43 -14.31 -12.75 12.68
N GLY A 44 -15.56 -12.37 12.44
CA GLY A 44 -15.97 -11.31 11.52
C GLY A 44 -15.95 -11.71 10.04
N GLY A 45 -16.43 -10.82 9.17
CA GLY A 45 -16.52 -11.08 7.72
C GLY A 45 -15.18 -11.48 7.09
N PHE A 46 -15.20 -12.45 6.17
CA PHE A 46 -13.99 -12.96 5.52
C PHE A 46 -13.19 -11.89 4.78
N TYR A 47 -13.87 -10.89 4.20
CA TYR A 47 -13.24 -9.80 3.47
C TYR A 47 -12.84 -8.61 4.35
N ASN A 48 -13.21 -8.63 5.64
CA ASN A 48 -12.79 -7.59 6.58
C ASN A 48 -11.31 -7.73 6.92
N ARG A 49 -10.60 -6.61 6.98
CA ARG A 49 -9.19 -6.59 7.37
C ARG A 49 -9.05 -6.98 8.83
N LEU A 50 -8.00 -7.73 9.16
CA LEU A 50 -7.54 -7.89 10.53
C LEU A 50 -7.09 -6.53 11.07
N SER A 51 -7.68 -6.08 12.19
CA SER A 51 -7.39 -4.77 12.80
C SER A 51 -6.06 -4.75 13.57
N ASN A 52 -5.54 -5.90 13.96
CA ASN A 52 -4.46 -6.00 14.96
C ASN A 52 -3.11 -6.43 14.36
N ILE A 53 -3.00 -6.49 13.03
CA ILE A 53 -1.77 -6.88 12.34
C ILE A 53 -1.07 -5.62 11.82
N HIS A 54 0.04 -5.25 12.47
CA HIS A 54 0.96 -4.25 11.97
C HIS A 54 1.81 -4.87 10.86
N GLN A 55 1.29 -4.81 9.63
CA GLN A 55 1.97 -5.33 8.46
C GLN A 55 3.08 -4.36 8.03
N PHE A 56 4.26 -4.90 7.66
CA PHE A 56 5.42 -4.09 7.23
C PHE A 56 5.09 -3.28 5.96
N GLY A 57 5.35 -1.97 6.02
CA GLY A 57 5.10 -1.00 4.95
C GLY A 57 6.35 -0.24 4.55
N ILE A 58 7.48 -0.95 4.37
CA ILE A 58 8.80 -0.37 4.10
C ILE A 58 8.84 0.44 2.79
N GLU A 59 7.94 0.15 1.84
CA GLU A 59 7.82 0.97 0.63
C GLU A 59 6.80 2.09 0.79
N ALA A 60 5.77 1.90 1.62
CA ALA A 60 4.72 2.90 1.79
C ALA A 60 5.22 4.18 2.48
N ASN A 61 6.15 4.05 3.43
CA ASN A 61 6.80 5.21 4.05
C ASN A 61 7.83 5.86 3.09
N ALA A 62 8.54 5.08 2.29
CA ALA A 62 9.50 5.60 1.31
C ALA A 62 8.78 6.40 0.20
N ASP A 63 7.67 5.87 -0.33
CA ASP A 63 6.82 6.56 -1.30
C ASP A 63 6.25 7.87 -0.74
N GLU A 64 5.75 7.86 0.50
CA GLU A 64 5.19 9.05 1.14
C GLU A 64 6.24 10.15 1.31
N VAL A 65 7.43 9.80 1.82
CA VAL A 65 8.55 10.74 1.97
C VAL A 65 9.04 11.24 0.62
N GLY A 66 9.21 10.34 -0.35
CA GLY A 66 9.66 10.67 -1.70
C GLY A 66 8.71 11.61 -2.43
N MET A 67 7.41 11.32 -2.39
CA MET A 67 6.37 12.18 -2.95
C MET A 67 6.31 13.54 -2.27
N GLY A 68 6.42 13.58 -0.94
CA GLY A 68 6.45 14.83 -0.18
C GLY A 68 7.64 15.71 -0.59
N ALA A 69 8.84 15.13 -0.63
CA ALA A 69 10.05 15.83 -1.05
C ALA A 69 9.96 16.33 -2.51
N ALA A 70 9.52 15.47 -3.43
CA ALA A 70 9.33 15.83 -4.83
C ALA A 70 8.31 16.96 -5.00
N GLY A 71 7.20 16.92 -4.26
CA GLY A 71 6.17 17.96 -4.27
C GLY A 71 6.70 19.32 -3.81
N ILE A 72 7.48 19.34 -2.73
CA ILE A 72 8.09 20.58 -2.20
C ILE A 72 9.07 21.17 -3.23
N VAL A 73 10.01 20.37 -3.72
CA VAL A 73 11.02 20.83 -4.67
C VAL A 73 10.38 21.28 -5.98
N GLY A 74 9.45 20.49 -6.52
CA GLY A 74 8.72 20.84 -7.74
C GLY A 74 7.92 22.13 -7.61
N GLY A 75 7.21 22.30 -6.48
CA GLY A 75 6.46 23.52 -6.18
C GLY A 75 7.36 24.76 -6.08
N ALA A 76 8.50 24.64 -5.40
CA ALA A 76 9.45 25.75 -5.26
C ALA A 76 10.04 26.19 -6.61
N VAL A 77 10.42 25.23 -7.47
CA VAL A 77 10.94 25.51 -8.82
C VAL A 77 9.88 26.20 -9.68
N ALA A 78 8.64 25.71 -9.68
CA ALA A 78 7.55 26.31 -10.43
C ALA A 78 7.26 27.74 -9.98
N ALA A 79 7.21 27.99 -8.67
CA ALA A 79 7.01 29.32 -8.11
C ALA A 79 8.16 30.27 -8.48
N HIS A 80 9.41 29.81 -8.39
CA HIS A 80 10.58 30.61 -8.76
C HIS A 80 10.57 31.00 -10.24
N ALA A 81 10.22 30.05 -11.12
CA ALA A 81 10.11 30.30 -12.56
C ALA A 81 9.01 31.32 -12.89
N ALA A 82 7.83 31.19 -12.26
CA ALA A 82 6.71 32.11 -12.47
C ALA A 82 7.05 33.54 -12.05
N VAL A 83 7.62 33.73 -10.85
CA VAL A 83 8.03 35.06 -10.36
C VAL A 83 9.11 35.67 -11.26
N SER A 84 10.08 34.87 -11.71
CA SER A 84 11.15 35.33 -12.60
C SER A 84 10.62 35.80 -13.96
N ALA A 85 9.65 35.08 -14.53
CA ALA A 85 9.00 35.47 -15.79
C ALA A 85 8.22 36.79 -15.64
N LEU A 86 7.45 36.94 -14.56
CA LEU A 86 6.71 38.18 -14.26
C LEU A 86 7.66 39.37 -14.09
N LYS A 87 8.72 39.22 -13.29
CA LYS A 87 9.70 40.28 -13.05
C LYS A 87 10.43 40.70 -14.33
N ARG A 88 10.77 39.75 -15.21
CA ARG A 88 11.40 40.04 -16.50
C ARG A 88 10.46 40.80 -17.44
N SER A 89 9.16 40.50 -17.41
CA SER A 89 8.17 41.22 -18.22
C SER A 89 7.99 42.67 -17.79
N GLN A 90 8.10 42.97 -16.50
CA GLN A 90 8.00 44.33 -15.97
C GLN A 90 9.20 45.19 -16.39
N HIS A 91 10.43 44.68 -16.24
CA HIS A 91 11.63 45.41 -16.65
C HIS A 91 11.68 45.76 -18.15
N LYS A 92 11.06 44.95 -19.01
CA LYS A 92 11.02 45.18 -20.46
C LYS A 92 9.97 46.22 -20.89
N GLY A 93 9.05 46.60 -19.99
CA GLY A 93 8.06 47.65 -20.22
C GLY A 93 8.52 49.04 -19.78
N ASP A 94 9.63 49.12 -19.05
CA ASP A 94 10.26 50.36 -18.57
C ASP A 94 11.38 50.88 -19.51
N GLU A 95 11.74 50.11 -20.54
CA GLU A 95 12.61 50.50 -21.68
C GLU A 95 11.78 50.93 -22.89
#